data_AF-A0A3B8W8A3-F1
#
_entry.id   AF-A0A3B8W8A3-F1
#
_cell.length_a   1.000
_cell.length_b   1.000
_cell.length_c   1.000
_cell.angle_alpha   90.00
_cell.angle_beta   90.00
_cell.angle_gamma   90.00
#
_symmetry.space_group_name_H-M   'P 1'
#
loop_
_entity.id
_entity.type
_entity.pdbx_description
1 polymer ?
#
loop_
_entity_poly.entity_id
_entity_poly.type
_entity_poly.pdbx_seq_one_letter_code
_entity_poly.pdbx_strand_id
1 'polypeptide(L)'
;PFGRATNIYNTLAASAFVLLLYDPFMIMSVGFQLSYLAVLGIVYLQKPIYDLWEVENPVLDWVWKISCISLAAQLATFALGMLYFHQFPVYFLFSNLFVIPLSTAVLVGGIVLLLVSWLSPVASAVGWLLQGLVHLLNTAVVWVEKMPASLIENIHLTTFQCWLGMGVLLSLILFVQFRQVRWVYLAVVVATVLMATEWIHTNNHVATRKLTIYRINGHSAVEWIDHGRSTFWGDSALAADQDRMRFHIRPNRLRHGVNHTSVQHWPEGQSALLTLGGKRILLLGNHRWKSDVDSVDVVVVRDRAVQALPALDEKLNYQTLVLDGTNA
;
A
#
# COMPACT_ATOMS: atom_id res chain seq x y z
N PRO A 1 45.59 4.44 20.96
CA PRO A 1 44.59 3.36 20.72
C PRO A 1 43.25 4.00 20.35
N PHE A 2 42.82 4.08 19.08
CA PHE A 2 42.06 3.06 18.39
C PHE A 2 41.86 3.52 16.93
N GLY A 3 42.90 3.39 16.10
CA GLY A 3 42.83 3.64 14.65
C GLY A 3 42.10 2.54 13.87
N ARG A 4 41.05 1.94 14.44
CA ARG A 4 40.20 0.99 13.71
C ARG A 4 39.19 1.79 12.92
N ALA A 5 39.28 1.76 11.59
CA ALA A 5 38.19 2.17 10.73
C ALA A 5 36.95 1.37 11.15
N THR A 6 35.99 2.04 11.78
CA THR A 6 34.72 1.45 12.18
C THR A 6 34.02 0.99 10.91
N ASN A 7 33.93 -0.32 10.73
CA ASN A 7 33.22 -0.89 9.61
C ASN A 7 31.72 -0.68 9.84
N ILE A 8 31.08 0.17 9.03
CA ILE A 8 29.65 0.50 9.13
C ILE A 8 28.78 -0.77 9.13
N TYR A 9 29.19 -1.80 8.38
CA TYR A 9 28.49 -3.09 8.37
C TYR A 9 28.52 -3.77 9.75
N ASN A 10 29.64 -3.69 10.48
CA ASN A 10 29.74 -4.24 11.83
C ASN A 10 28.92 -3.43 12.83
N THR A 11 28.90 -2.10 12.70
CA THR A 11 28.07 -1.23 13.55
C THR A 11 26.59 -1.55 13.36
N LEU A 12 26.15 -1.71 12.10
CA LEU A 12 24.77 -2.05 11.78
C LEU A 12 24.40 -3.46 12.24
N ALA A 13 25.28 -4.44 12.04
CA ALA A 13 25.06 -5.80 12.53
C ALA A 13 25.00 -5.84 14.06
N ALA A 14 25.85 -5.09 14.76
CA ALA A 14 25.83 -4.98 16.21
C ALA A 14 24.54 -4.32 16.72
N SER A 15 24.07 -3.24 16.08
CA SER A 15 22.81 -2.59 16.47
C SER A 15 21.61 -3.51 16.22
N ALA A 16 21.56 -4.20 15.08
CA ALA A 16 20.53 -5.20 14.78
C ALA A 16 20.53 -6.32 15.83
N PHE A 17 21.71 -6.85 16.13
CA PHE A 17 21.88 -7.94 17.10
C PHE A 17 21.40 -7.54 18.49
N VAL A 18 21.81 -6.38 19.00
CA VAL A 18 21.37 -5.90 20.33
C VAL A 18 19.86 -5.67 20.38
N LEU A 19 19.26 -5.10 19.33
CA LEU A 19 17.81 -4.91 19.27
C LEU A 19 17.05 -6.24 19.21
N LEU A 20 17.54 -7.22 18.46
CA LEU A 20 16.93 -8.55 18.38
C LEU A 20 17.14 -9.40 19.64
N LEU A 21 18.18 -9.12 20.43
CA LEU A 21 18.32 -9.69 21.77
C LEU A 21 17.28 -9.12 22.74
N TYR A 22 16.94 -7.83 22.60
CA TYR A 22 15.91 -7.20 23.41
C TYR A 22 14.51 -7.68 23.01
N ASP A 23 14.20 -7.70 21.72
CA ASP A 23 12.95 -8.24 21.18
C ASP A 23 13.19 -8.93 19.82
N PRO A 24 13.15 -10.26 19.76
CA PRO A 24 13.37 -11.00 18.50
C PRO A 24 12.27 -10.76 17.48
N PHE A 25 11.06 -10.35 17.89
CA PHE A 25 9.96 -10.06 16.96
C PHE A 25 10.14 -8.73 16.21
N MET A 26 11.13 -7.90 16.58
CA MET A 26 11.47 -6.70 15.81
C MET A 26 11.78 -7.01 14.34
N ILE A 27 12.32 -8.20 14.03
CA ILE A 27 12.58 -8.61 12.65
C ILE A 27 11.31 -8.69 11.79
N MET A 28 10.14 -8.88 12.41
CA MET A 28 8.84 -8.91 11.74
C MET A 28 8.21 -7.53 11.61
N SER A 29 8.79 -6.52 12.28
CA SER A 29 8.29 -5.15 12.19
C SER A 29 8.72 -4.51 10.86
N VAL A 30 7.74 -3.92 10.17
CA VAL A 30 7.97 -3.24 8.88
C VAL A 30 9.01 -2.12 9.01
N GLY A 31 8.97 -1.38 10.12
CA GLY A 31 9.91 -0.29 10.39
C GLY A 31 11.36 -0.76 10.52
N PHE A 32 11.60 -1.87 11.23
CA PHE A 32 12.94 -2.46 11.34
C PHE A 32 13.45 -2.95 9.98
N GLN A 33 12.62 -3.72 9.26
CA GLN A 33 12.99 -4.26 7.95
C GLN A 33 13.36 -3.16 6.96
N LEU A 34 12.51 -2.14 6.81
CA LEU A 34 12.75 -1.04 5.87
C LEU A 34 13.95 -0.19 6.29
N SER A 35 14.10 0.14 7.58
CA SER A 35 15.20 0.98 8.05
C SER A 35 16.56 0.32 7.85
N TYR A 36 16.71 -0.94 8.28
CA TYR A 36 17.98 -1.66 8.13
C TYR A 36 18.32 -1.93 6.66
N LEU A 37 17.32 -2.27 5.84
CA LEU A 37 17.51 -2.50 4.41
C LEU A 37 17.87 -1.20 3.67
N ALA A 38 17.26 -0.06 4.03
CA ALA A 38 17.61 1.24 3.48
C ALA A 38 19.06 1.61 3.82
N VAL A 39 19.49 1.45 5.08
CA VAL A 39 20.86 1.77 5.49
C VAL A 39 21.87 0.85 4.79
N LEU A 40 21.60 -0.46 4.71
CA LEU A 40 22.44 -1.39 3.93
C LEU A 40 22.52 -0.97 2.46
N GLY A 41 21.38 -0.62 1.86
CA GLY A 41 21.26 -0.11 0.51
C GLY A 41 22.12 1.13 0.28
N ILE A 42 22.01 2.14 1.14
CA ILE A 42 22.81 3.36 1.07
C ILE A 42 24.30 3.04 1.14
N VAL A 43 24.73 2.30 2.16
CA VAL A 43 26.15 2.00 2.38
C VAL A 43 26.76 1.24 1.20
N TYR A 44 26.00 0.34 0.58
CA TYR A 44 26.49 -0.48 -0.53
C TYR A 44 26.33 0.18 -1.90
N LEU A 45 25.19 0.81 -2.19
CA LEU A 45 24.82 1.30 -3.53
C LEU A 45 25.09 2.78 -3.75
N GLN A 46 25.15 3.62 -2.70
CA GLN A 46 25.30 5.06 -2.88
C GLN A 46 26.60 5.40 -3.63
N LYS A 47 27.74 4.83 -3.22
CA LYS A 47 29.03 5.10 -3.85
C LYS A 47 29.04 4.75 -5.35
N PRO A 48 28.73 3.50 -5.76
CA PRO A 48 28.73 3.16 -7.19
C PRO A 48 27.72 3.97 -8.01
N ILE A 49 26.61 4.44 -7.41
CA ILE A 49 25.67 5.35 -8.09
C ILE A 49 26.28 6.76 -8.23
N TYR A 50 26.90 7.28 -7.17
CA TYR A 50 27.52 8.61 -7.16
C TYR A 50 28.65 8.71 -8.19
N ASP A 51 29.49 7.68 -8.28
CA ASP A 51 30.62 7.59 -9.22
C ASP A 51 30.16 7.52 -10.70
N LEU A 52 28.85 7.42 -11.00
CA LEU A 52 28.33 7.49 -12.38
C LEU A 52 28.41 8.90 -12.96
N TRP A 53 28.42 9.93 -12.12
CA TRP A 53 28.47 11.31 -12.57
C TRP A 53 29.29 12.17 -11.61
N GLU A 54 30.48 12.58 -12.06
CA GLU A 54 31.30 13.56 -11.35
C GLU A 54 30.79 14.97 -11.67
N VAL A 55 30.42 15.70 -10.61
CA VAL A 55 29.86 17.05 -10.72
C VAL A 55 30.83 18.04 -10.07
N GLU A 56 31.30 19.02 -10.85
CA GLU A 56 32.24 20.03 -10.36
C GLU A 56 31.58 21.13 -9.51
N ASN A 57 30.31 21.45 -9.80
CA ASN A 57 29.59 22.51 -9.08
C ASN A 57 29.15 22.01 -7.69
N PRO A 58 29.52 22.68 -6.59
CA PRO A 58 29.24 22.20 -5.23
C PRO A 58 27.76 22.10 -4.90
N VAL A 59 26.91 22.97 -5.48
CA VAL A 59 25.45 22.92 -5.27
C VAL A 59 24.86 21.72 -6.00
N LEU A 60 25.27 21.51 -7.25
CA LEU A 60 24.76 20.39 -8.05
C LEU A 60 25.29 19.05 -7.53
N ASP A 61 26.53 19.02 -7.02
CA ASP A 61 27.11 17.87 -6.32
C ASP A 61 26.32 17.52 -5.05
N TRP A 62 25.92 18.52 -4.26
CA TRP A 62 25.05 18.31 -3.10
C TRP A 62 23.68 17.72 -3.49
N VAL A 63 23.05 18.25 -4.54
CA VAL A 63 21.80 17.69 -5.10
C VAL A 63 22.01 16.25 -5.56
N TRP A 64 23.12 15.98 -6.26
CA TRP A 64 23.45 14.65 -6.76
C TRP A 64 23.67 13.65 -5.63
N LYS A 65 24.39 14.04 -4.56
CA LYS A 65 24.60 13.21 -3.36
C LYS A 65 23.28 12.81 -2.70
N ILE A 66 22.35 13.75 -2.49
CA ILE A 66 21.04 13.46 -1.91
C ILE A 66 20.22 12.54 -2.84
N SER A 67 20.31 12.77 -4.14
CA SER A 67 19.67 11.92 -5.14
C SER A 67 20.22 10.48 -5.12
N CYS A 68 21.54 10.32 -5.00
CA CYS A 68 22.20 9.02 -4.88
C CYS A 68 21.79 8.28 -3.61
N ILE A 69 21.73 8.97 -2.46
CA ILE A 69 21.25 8.40 -1.19
C ILE A 69 19.81 7.94 -1.34
N SER A 70 18.95 8.77 -1.94
CA SER A 70 17.55 8.45 -2.17
C SER A 70 17.38 7.26 -3.10
N LEU A 71 18.14 7.20 -4.19
CA LEU A 71 18.10 6.09 -5.15
C LEU A 71 18.57 4.79 -4.50
N ALA A 72 19.67 4.83 -3.75
CA ALA A 72 20.21 3.66 -3.04
C ALA A 72 19.23 3.10 -2.02
N ALA A 73 18.64 3.97 -1.19
CA ALA A 73 17.63 3.60 -0.21
C ALA A 73 16.36 3.05 -0.88
N GLN A 74 15.87 3.72 -1.92
CA GLN A 74 14.66 3.32 -2.63
C GLN A 74 14.85 1.99 -3.35
N LEU A 75 15.98 1.78 -4.03
CA LEU A 75 16.28 0.50 -4.70
C LEU A 75 16.30 -0.65 -3.70
N ALA A 76 16.98 -0.49 -2.56
CA ALA A 76 17.06 -1.55 -1.56
C ALA A 76 15.70 -1.86 -0.92
N THR A 77 14.87 -0.84 -0.69
CA THR A 77 13.56 -1.00 -0.04
C THR A 77 12.40 -1.19 -1.00
N PHE A 78 12.62 -1.11 -2.31
CA PHE A 78 11.58 -1.04 -3.34
C PHE A 78 10.53 -2.15 -3.21
N ALA A 79 10.99 -3.40 -3.17
CA ALA A 79 10.09 -4.57 -3.14
C ALA A 79 9.24 -4.62 -1.86
N LEU A 80 9.86 -4.40 -0.69
CA LEU A 80 9.15 -4.37 0.59
C LEU A 80 8.21 -3.16 0.70
N GLY A 81 8.64 -2.00 0.19
CA GLY A 81 7.83 -0.78 0.15
C GLY A 81 6.53 -1.02 -0.61
N MET A 82 6.60 -1.65 -1.79
CA MET A 82 5.40 -1.98 -2.54
C MET A 82 4.55 -3.08 -1.88
N LEU A 83 5.19 -4.10 -1.27
CA LEU A 83 4.49 -5.17 -0.56
C LEU A 83 3.63 -4.62 0.59
N TYR A 84 4.16 -3.71 1.40
CA TYR A 84 3.48 -3.21 2.59
C TYR A 84 2.57 -2.01 2.34
N PHE A 85 2.99 -1.09 1.47
CA PHE A 85 2.26 0.16 1.26
C PHE A 85 1.36 0.13 0.03
N HIS A 86 1.48 -0.89 -0.84
CA HIS A 86 0.69 -1.01 -2.08
C HIS A 86 0.77 0.23 -2.99
N GLN A 87 1.86 0.97 -2.89
CA GLN A 87 2.06 2.22 -3.59
C GLN A 87 3.54 2.47 -3.89
N PHE A 88 3.80 3.24 -4.94
CA PHE A 88 5.13 3.72 -5.29
C PHE A 88 5.15 5.25 -5.45
N PRO A 89 5.99 5.97 -4.67
CA PRO A 89 6.15 7.42 -4.81
C PRO A 89 6.96 7.77 -6.05
N VAL A 90 6.32 8.37 -7.06
CA VAL A 90 6.96 8.69 -8.35
C VAL A 90 7.98 9.80 -8.20
N TYR A 91 7.65 10.83 -7.41
CA TYR A 91 8.51 12.00 -7.20
C TYR A 91 9.52 11.81 -6.07
N PHE A 92 9.82 10.59 -5.64
CA PHE A 92 10.68 10.34 -4.46
C PHE A 92 12.04 11.06 -4.52
N LEU A 93 12.70 11.09 -5.69
CA LEU A 93 13.99 11.79 -5.84
C LEU A 93 13.85 13.30 -5.59
N PHE A 94 12.82 13.90 -6.18
CA PHE A 94 12.58 15.34 -6.08
C PHE A 94 12.07 15.72 -4.69
N SER A 95 11.13 14.95 -4.12
CA SER A 95 10.62 15.18 -2.76
C SER A 95 11.73 15.05 -1.72
N ASN A 96 12.59 14.03 -1.86
CA ASN A 96 13.65 13.76 -0.91
C ASN A 96 14.73 14.85 -0.89
N LEU A 97 14.86 15.64 -1.97
CA LEU A 97 15.77 16.79 -1.99
C LEU A 97 15.43 17.82 -0.90
N PHE A 98 14.15 17.97 -0.57
CA PHE A 98 13.67 18.87 0.48
C PHE A 98 13.37 18.13 1.79
N VAL A 99 12.73 16.95 1.69
CA VAL A 99 12.29 16.17 2.84
C VAL A 99 13.47 15.68 3.68
N ILE A 100 14.57 15.21 3.06
CA ILE A 100 15.73 14.70 3.81
C ILE A 100 16.42 15.82 4.61
N PRO A 101 16.80 16.98 4.02
CA PRO A 101 17.40 18.06 4.79
C PRO A 101 16.48 18.62 5.87
N LEU A 102 15.20 18.85 5.54
CA LEU A 102 14.24 19.41 6.50
C LEU A 102 13.95 18.45 7.65
N SER A 103 13.74 17.16 7.39
CA SER A 103 13.53 16.16 8.44
C SER A 103 14.75 16.01 9.35
N THR A 104 15.96 16.09 8.77
CA THR A 104 17.20 16.10 9.55
C THR A 104 17.28 17.34 10.45
N ALA A 105 16.96 18.52 9.92
CA ALA A 105 16.92 19.76 10.69
C ALA A 105 15.86 19.72 11.81
N VAL A 106 14.68 19.16 11.53
CA VAL A 106 13.62 18.95 12.53
C VAL A 106 14.07 17.97 13.62
N LEU A 107 14.69 16.85 13.26
CA LEU A 107 15.19 15.87 14.24
C LEU A 107 16.25 16.49 15.16
N VAL A 108 17.27 17.13 14.58
CA VAL A 108 18.33 17.79 15.35
C VAL A 108 17.74 18.92 16.20
N GLY A 109 16.85 19.74 15.64
CA GLY A 109 16.17 20.82 16.35
C GLY A 109 15.31 20.31 17.51
N GLY A 110 14.63 19.16 17.35
CA GLY A 110 13.88 18.50 18.41
C GLY A 110 14.76 18.00 19.54
N ILE A 111 15.90 17.38 19.22
CA ILE A 111 16.90 16.97 20.22
C ILE A 111 17.44 18.18 20.97
N VAL A 112 17.80 19.26 20.26
CA VAL A 112 18.27 20.51 20.87
C VAL A 112 17.20 21.09 21.78
N LEU A 113 15.93 21.12 21.36
CA LEU A 113 14.81 21.60 22.17
C LEU A 113 14.70 20.83 23.49
N LEU A 114 14.82 19.50 23.45
CA LEU A 114 14.81 18.66 24.65
C LEU A 114 15.98 19.02 25.59
N LEU A 115 17.17 19.23 25.03
CA LEU A 115 18.36 19.60 25.81
C LEU A 115 18.29 21.01 26.40
N VAL A 116 17.64 21.98 25.75
CA VAL A 116 17.51 23.35 26.27
C VAL A 116 16.18 23.62 26.96
N SER A 117 15.35 22.58 27.15
CA SER A 117 14.00 22.68 27.69
C SER A 117 13.92 23.34 29.06
N TRP A 118 14.99 23.27 29.86
CA TRP A 118 15.09 23.94 31.16
C TRP A 118 15.32 25.46 31.06
N LEU A 119 15.72 25.99 29.90
CA LEU A 119 15.90 27.44 29.64
C LEU A 119 14.70 27.98 28.84
N SER A 120 13.63 28.38 29.53
CA SER A 120 12.37 28.84 28.93
C SER A 120 12.49 29.78 27.71
N PRO A 121 13.28 30.88 27.73
CA PRO A 121 13.39 31.76 26.57
C PRO A 121 14.09 31.10 25.37
N VAL A 122 15.11 30.26 25.62
CA VAL A 122 15.84 29.54 24.56
C VAL A 122 14.97 28.43 23.98
N ALA A 123 14.29 27.66 24.83
CA ALA A 123 13.35 26.63 24.43
C ALA A 123 12.21 27.21 23.57
N SER A 124 11.70 28.40 23.92
CA SER A 124 10.67 29.09 23.15
C SER A 124 11.17 29.51 21.76
N ALA A 125 12.39 30.05 21.67
CA ALA A 125 12.99 30.45 20.38
C ALA A 125 13.25 29.23 19.48
N VAL A 126 13.82 28.16 20.04
CA VAL A 126 14.06 26.89 19.32
C VAL A 126 12.73 26.26 18.90
N GLY A 127 11.72 26.28 19.78
CA GLY A 127 10.38 25.77 19.50
C GLY A 127 9.69 26.51 18.35
N TRP A 128 9.79 27.84 18.31
CA TRP A 128 9.26 28.65 17.20
C TRP A 128 9.96 28.32 15.87
N LEU A 129 11.29 28.21 15.87
CA LEU A 129 12.05 27.81 14.69
C LEU A 129 11.65 26.40 14.22
N LEU A 130 11.54 25.45 15.15
CA LEU A 130 11.15 24.08 14.88
C LEU A 130 9.73 24.00 14.29
N GLN A 131 8.79 24.79 14.82
CA GLN A 131 7.44 24.89 14.27
C GLN A 131 7.46 25.38 12.81
N GLY A 132 8.28 26.40 12.51
CA GLY A 132 8.47 26.89 11.15
C GLY A 132 9.03 25.81 10.21
N LEU A 133 10.04 25.05 10.66
CA LEU A 133 10.64 23.95 9.90
C LEU A 133 9.63 22.82 9.64
N VAL A 134 8.84 22.44 10.65
CA VAL A 134 7.80 21.42 10.51
C VAL A 134 6.71 21.89 9.55
N HIS A 135 6.28 23.15 9.63
CA HIS A 135 5.31 23.72 8.70
C HIS A 135 5.82 23.73 7.25
N LEU A 136 7.09 24.11 7.06
CA LEU A 136 7.75 24.08 5.75
C LEU A 136 7.83 22.65 5.19
N LEU A 137 8.26 21.69 6.02
CA LEU A 137 8.31 20.26 5.66
C LEU A 137 6.93 19.77 5.23
N ASN A 138 5.89 20.03 6.02
CA ASN A 138 4.53 19.61 5.70
C ASN A 138 4.03 20.25 4.40
N THR A 139 4.31 21.54 4.19
CA THR A 139 3.94 22.25 2.97
C THR A 139 4.62 21.63 1.74
N ALA A 140 5.91 21.27 1.84
CA ALA A 140 6.63 20.60 0.77
C ALA A 140 6.03 19.22 0.45
N VAL A 141 5.68 18.42 1.47
CA VAL A 141 5.04 17.10 1.29
C VAL A 141 3.69 17.23 0.61
N VAL A 142 2.80 18.10 1.11
CA VAL A 142 1.46 18.31 0.55
C VAL A 142 1.54 18.86 -0.87
N TRP A 143 2.54 19.70 -1.17
CA TRP A 143 2.74 20.21 -2.52
C TRP A 143 3.12 19.10 -3.51
N VAL A 144 3.99 18.17 -3.12
CA VAL A 144 4.32 16.98 -3.94
C VAL A 144 3.13 16.04 -4.07
N GLU A 145 2.37 15.83 -3.00
CA GLU A 145 1.18 14.98 -3.00
C GLU A 145 0.14 15.43 -4.04
N LYS A 146 -0.04 16.74 -4.19
CA LYS A 146 -0.98 17.36 -5.16
C LYS A 146 -0.50 17.29 -6.61
N MET A 147 0.75 16.88 -6.87
CA MET A 147 1.23 16.73 -8.25
C MET A 147 0.52 15.57 -8.96
N PRO A 148 0.28 15.69 -10.28
CA PRO A 148 -0.35 14.62 -11.03
C PRO A 148 0.50 13.35 -10.97
N ALA A 149 -0.16 12.20 -10.72
CA ALA A 149 0.52 10.90 -10.60
C ALA A 149 1.65 10.87 -9.55
N SER A 150 1.50 11.62 -8.45
CA SER A 150 2.46 11.63 -7.34
C SER A 150 2.68 10.25 -6.72
N LEU A 151 1.64 9.42 -6.71
CA LEU A 151 1.64 8.04 -6.28
C LEU A 151 1.10 7.14 -7.39
N ILE A 152 1.79 6.03 -7.63
CA ILE A 152 1.19 4.87 -8.28
C ILE A 152 0.57 4.03 -7.17
N GLU A 153 -0.75 3.96 -7.13
CA GLU A 153 -1.50 3.24 -6.10
C GLU A 153 -1.99 1.87 -6.59
N ASN A 154 -2.52 1.09 -5.64
CA ASN A 154 -3.17 -0.21 -5.88
C ASN A 154 -2.23 -1.27 -6.48
N ILE A 155 -0.95 -1.20 -6.12
CA ILE A 155 0.04 -2.21 -6.48
C ILE A 155 -0.14 -3.41 -5.54
N HIS A 156 -0.63 -4.52 -6.08
CA HIS A 156 -0.72 -5.76 -5.34
C HIS A 156 0.51 -6.63 -5.64
N LEU A 157 1.35 -6.82 -4.62
CA LEU A 157 2.47 -7.74 -4.65
C LEU A 157 2.26 -8.80 -3.57
N THR A 158 2.38 -10.06 -3.96
CA THR A 158 2.42 -11.17 -2.99
C THR A 158 3.79 -11.25 -2.34
N THR A 159 3.87 -11.86 -1.16
CA THR A 159 5.15 -12.08 -0.47
C THR A 159 6.14 -12.85 -1.34
N PHE A 160 5.67 -13.81 -2.13
CA PHE A 160 6.54 -14.57 -3.04
C PHE A 160 7.10 -13.68 -4.17
N GLN A 161 6.26 -12.86 -4.81
CA GLN A 161 6.72 -11.92 -5.82
C GLN A 161 7.67 -10.85 -5.25
N CYS A 162 7.46 -10.44 -4.00
CA CYS A 162 8.41 -9.55 -3.30
C CYS A 162 9.81 -10.17 -3.20
N TRP A 163 9.91 -11.45 -2.78
CA TRP A 163 11.18 -12.15 -2.73
C TRP A 163 11.84 -12.30 -4.11
N LEU A 164 11.05 -12.57 -5.15
CA LEU A 164 11.56 -12.59 -6.53
C LEU A 164 12.11 -11.22 -6.95
N GLY A 165 11.39 -10.13 -6.65
CA GLY A 165 11.85 -8.76 -6.91
C GLY A 165 13.16 -8.44 -6.20
N MET A 166 13.29 -8.80 -4.92
CA MET A 166 14.56 -8.68 -4.18
C MET A 166 15.66 -9.55 -4.80
N GLY A 167 15.33 -10.74 -5.30
CA GLY A 167 16.26 -11.63 -6.00
C GLY A 167 16.78 -11.04 -7.31
N VAL A 168 15.93 -10.36 -8.09
CA VAL A 168 16.36 -9.62 -9.30
C VAL A 168 17.34 -8.52 -8.92
N LEU A 169 16.99 -7.68 -7.94
CA LEU A 169 17.86 -6.59 -7.48
C LEU A 169 19.21 -7.11 -6.97
N LEU A 170 19.20 -8.14 -6.12
CA LEU A 170 20.42 -8.76 -5.62
C LEU A 170 21.29 -9.33 -6.75
N SER A 171 20.68 -9.97 -7.74
CA SER A 171 21.42 -10.52 -8.90
C SER A 171 22.07 -9.41 -9.73
N LEU A 172 21.38 -8.29 -9.95
CA LEU A 172 21.95 -7.12 -10.63
C LEU A 172 23.10 -6.50 -9.83
N ILE A 173 22.96 -6.43 -8.50
CA ILE A 173 24.02 -5.96 -7.60
C ILE A 173 25.26 -6.86 -7.70
N LEU A 174 25.09 -8.18 -7.67
CA LEU A 174 26.18 -9.15 -7.81
C LEU A 174 26.81 -9.10 -9.20
N PHE A 175 26.03 -8.82 -10.25
CA PHE A 175 26.56 -8.55 -11.59
C PHE A 175 27.49 -7.35 -11.59
N VAL A 176 27.08 -6.21 -11.01
CA VAL A 176 27.91 -4.99 -10.96
C VAL A 176 29.20 -5.25 -10.17
N GLN A 177 29.11 -5.99 -9.07
CA GLN A 177 30.25 -6.26 -8.18
C GLN A 177 31.26 -7.23 -8.79
N PHE A 178 30.80 -8.37 -9.32
CA PHE A 178 31.68 -9.43 -9.81
C PHE A 178 31.94 -9.36 -11.31
N ARG A 179 31.17 -8.56 -12.06
CA ARG A 179 31.20 -8.42 -13.52
C ARG A 179 31.12 -9.74 -14.28
N GLN A 180 30.41 -10.71 -13.71
CA GLN A 180 30.21 -12.03 -14.29
C GLN A 180 28.81 -12.17 -14.87
N VAL A 181 28.71 -12.60 -16.13
CA VAL A 181 27.45 -12.73 -16.88
C VAL A 181 26.48 -13.72 -16.23
N ARG A 182 26.94 -14.70 -15.44
CA ARG A 182 26.07 -15.64 -14.71
C ARG A 182 25.02 -14.96 -13.85
N TRP A 183 25.34 -13.80 -13.28
CA TRP A 183 24.41 -13.03 -12.46
C TRP A 183 23.32 -12.34 -13.30
N VAL A 184 23.64 -11.99 -14.55
CA VAL A 184 22.64 -11.52 -15.52
C VAL A 184 21.70 -12.65 -15.90
N TYR A 185 22.22 -13.86 -16.17
CA TYR A 185 21.37 -15.03 -16.44
C TYR A 185 20.43 -15.32 -15.26
N LEU A 186 20.95 -15.26 -14.02
CA LEU A 186 20.12 -15.40 -12.83
C LEU A 186 19.05 -14.31 -12.74
N ALA A 187 19.42 -13.04 -12.95
CA ALA A 187 18.47 -11.92 -12.92
C ALA A 187 17.35 -12.10 -13.96
N VAL A 188 17.70 -12.52 -15.18
CA VAL A 188 16.73 -12.79 -16.25
C VAL A 188 15.81 -13.95 -15.87
N VAL A 189 16.33 -15.06 -15.36
CA VAL A 189 15.51 -16.20 -14.92
C VAL A 189 14.56 -15.81 -13.79
N VAL A 190 15.03 -15.08 -12.78
CA VAL A 190 14.16 -14.64 -11.68
C VAL A 190 13.12 -13.64 -12.17
N ALA A 191 13.50 -12.73 -13.08
CA ALA A 191 12.57 -11.77 -13.69
C ALA A 191 11.51 -12.47 -14.55
N THR A 192 11.86 -13.50 -15.32
CA THR A 192 10.88 -14.25 -16.12
C THR A 192 9.90 -15.02 -15.23
N VAL A 193 10.37 -15.61 -14.12
CA VAL A 193 9.49 -16.23 -13.12
C VAL A 193 8.57 -15.18 -12.49
N LEU A 194 9.08 -14.01 -12.12
CA LEU A 194 8.27 -12.91 -11.59
C LEU A 194 7.18 -12.50 -12.60
N MET A 195 7.55 -12.26 -13.86
CA MET A 195 6.59 -11.92 -14.91
C MET A 195 5.55 -13.02 -15.15
N ALA A 196 5.95 -14.29 -15.12
CA ALA A 196 5.02 -15.41 -15.23
C ALA A 196 4.04 -15.46 -14.06
N THR A 197 4.49 -15.23 -12.83
CA THR A 197 3.61 -15.19 -11.65
C THR A 197 2.64 -14.02 -11.70
N GLU A 198 3.08 -12.84 -12.14
CA GLU A 198 2.20 -11.67 -12.34
C GLU A 198 1.18 -11.93 -13.44
N TRP A 199 1.60 -12.56 -14.54
CA TRP A 199 0.70 -12.94 -15.62
C TRP A 199 -0.40 -13.90 -15.14
N ILE A 200 -0.01 -14.94 -14.40
CA ILE A 200 -0.94 -15.91 -13.80
C ILE A 200 -1.88 -15.21 -12.81
N HIS A 201 -1.35 -14.35 -11.94
CA HIS A 201 -2.14 -13.57 -10.99
C HIS A 201 -3.17 -12.69 -11.71
N THR A 202 -2.75 -11.96 -12.74
CA THR A 202 -3.61 -11.11 -13.56
C THR A 202 -4.73 -11.92 -14.20
N ASN A 203 -4.41 -13.06 -14.80
CA ASN A 203 -5.41 -13.89 -15.47
C ASN A 203 -6.40 -14.55 -14.48
N ASN A 204 -5.94 -14.92 -13.29
CA ASN A 204 -6.75 -15.65 -12.32
C ASN A 204 -7.53 -14.75 -11.36
N HIS A 205 -7.12 -13.49 -11.17
CA HIS A 205 -7.72 -12.60 -10.17
C HIS A 205 -8.16 -11.25 -10.74
N VAL A 206 -7.48 -10.71 -11.75
CA VAL A 206 -7.83 -9.39 -12.31
C VAL A 206 -8.80 -9.53 -13.48
N ALA A 207 -8.57 -10.51 -14.37
CA ALA A 207 -9.39 -10.76 -15.55
C ALA A 207 -10.70 -11.53 -15.25
N THR A 208 -10.95 -11.85 -13.98
CA THR A 208 -12.15 -12.59 -13.57
C THR A 208 -13.31 -11.68 -13.26
N ARG A 209 -14.52 -12.14 -13.62
CA ARG A 209 -15.78 -11.57 -13.17
C ARG A 209 -16.15 -12.13 -11.82
N LYS A 210 -16.39 -11.26 -10.84
CA LYS A 210 -16.73 -11.68 -9.49
C LYS A 210 -17.82 -10.80 -8.89
N LEU A 211 -18.86 -11.43 -8.38
CA LEU A 211 -19.84 -10.80 -7.51
C LEU A 211 -19.45 -11.07 -6.06
N THR A 212 -19.26 -10.02 -5.26
CA THR A 212 -18.94 -10.12 -3.84
C THR A 212 -20.04 -9.43 -3.03
N ILE A 213 -20.56 -10.12 -2.02
CA ILE A 213 -21.55 -9.57 -1.10
C ILE A 213 -20.86 -9.40 0.26
N TYR A 214 -20.82 -8.17 0.75
CA TYR A 214 -20.20 -7.80 2.01
C TYR A 214 -21.25 -7.60 3.10
N ARG A 215 -20.89 -8.05 4.31
CA ARG A 215 -21.59 -7.75 5.56
C ARG A 215 -20.60 -7.04 6.48
N ILE A 216 -20.85 -5.78 6.81
CA ILE A 216 -19.94 -4.93 7.60
C ILE A 216 -20.74 -4.23 8.69
N ASN A 217 -20.67 -4.73 9.93
CA ASN A 217 -21.23 -4.12 11.15
C ASN A 217 -22.62 -3.45 10.95
N GLY A 218 -23.61 -4.21 10.50
CA GLY A 218 -24.98 -3.73 10.28
C GLY A 218 -25.26 -3.15 8.90
N HIS A 219 -24.23 -2.94 8.08
CA HIS A 219 -24.38 -2.57 6.67
C HIS A 219 -24.17 -3.79 5.76
N SER A 220 -24.82 -3.75 4.60
CA SER A 220 -24.57 -4.72 3.54
C SER A 220 -24.22 -3.98 2.26
N ALA A 221 -23.32 -4.55 1.48
CA ALA A 221 -22.95 -4.03 0.17
C ALA A 221 -22.77 -5.15 -0.83
N VAL A 222 -22.99 -4.84 -2.09
CA VAL A 222 -22.77 -5.73 -3.22
C VAL A 222 -21.77 -5.07 -4.14
N GLU A 223 -20.78 -5.82 -4.58
CA GLU A 223 -19.74 -5.32 -5.48
C GLU A 223 -19.59 -6.27 -6.65
N TRP A 224 -19.73 -5.72 -7.84
CA TRP A 224 -19.41 -6.39 -9.09
C TRP A 224 -18.03 -5.96 -9.56
N ILE A 225 -17.11 -6.92 -9.68
CA ILE A 225 -15.77 -6.71 -10.20
C ILE A 225 -15.67 -7.37 -11.57
N ASP A 226 -15.25 -6.59 -12.57
CA ASP A 226 -15.06 -7.04 -13.95
C ASP A 226 -13.78 -6.39 -14.51
N HIS A 227 -12.75 -7.19 -14.76
CA HIS A 227 -11.51 -6.76 -15.41
C HIS A 227 -10.87 -5.52 -14.75
N GLY A 228 -10.69 -5.54 -13.43
CA GLY A 228 -10.11 -4.43 -12.67
C GLY A 228 -11.01 -3.18 -12.53
N ARG A 229 -12.29 -3.28 -12.91
CA ARG A 229 -13.31 -2.26 -12.63
C ARG A 229 -14.30 -2.78 -11.59
N SER A 230 -14.58 -1.96 -10.59
CA SER A 230 -15.56 -2.26 -9.55
C SER A 230 -16.78 -1.35 -9.67
N THR A 231 -17.96 -1.97 -9.64
CA THR A 231 -19.22 -1.29 -9.41
C THR A 231 -19.73 -1.68 -8.03
N PHE A 232 -19.60 -0.74 -7.08
CA PHE A 232 -19.97 -0.92 -5.68
C PHE A 232 -21.35 -0.35 -5.41
N TRP A 233 -22.19 -1.15 -4.76
CA TRP A 233 -23.53 -0.79 -4.31
C TRP A 233 -23.61 -0.98 -2.81
N GLY A 234 -23.87 0.09 -2.07
CA GLY A 234 -23.96 0.02 -0.62
C GLY A 234 -24.81 1.13 -0.04
N ASP A 235 -25.11 0.97 1.23
CA ASP A 235 -25.67 2.03 2.06
C ASP A 235 -24.82 3.31 1.95
N SER A 236 -25.48 4.46 1.90
CA SER A 236 -24.85 5.79 1.88
C SER A 236 -23.90 5.97 3.07
N ALA A 237 -24.29 5.47 4.25
CA ALA A 237 -23.49 5.52 5.47
C ALA A 237 -22.18 4.71 5.33
N LEU A 238 -22.24 3.53 4.72
CA LEU A 238 -21.05 2.70 4.49
C LEU A 238 -20.15 3.31 3.40
N ALA A 239 -20.73 3.88 2.35
CA ALA A 239 -19.97 4.51 1.28
C ALA A 239 -19.21 5.76 1.76
N ALA A 240 -19.74 6.48 2.77
CA ALA A 240 -19.10 7.65 3.36
C ALA A 240 -18.00 7.30 4.39
N ASP A 241 -18.04 6.11 5.00
CA ASP A 241 -17.06 5.68 6.01
C ASP A 241 -15.79 5.13 5.36
N GLN A 242 -14.80 6.00 5.17
CA GLN A 242 -13.52 5.65 4.53
C GLN A 242 -12.75 4.56 5.28
N ASP A 243 -12.83 4.52 6.61
CA ASP A 243 -12.12 3.53 7.41
C ASP A 243 -12.71 2.14 7.19
N ARG A 244 -14.03 2.00 7.25
CA ARG A 244 -14.69 0.71 6.96
C ARG A 244 -14.42 0.24 5.54
N MET A 245 -14.48 1.15 4.56
CA MET A 245 -14.12 0.85 3.18
C MET A 245 -12.68 0.35 3.06
N ARG A 246 -11.73 1.00 3.77
CA ARG A 246 -10.31 0.64 3.77
C ARG A 246 -10.05 -0.73 4.39
N PHE A 247 -10.70 -1.07 5.50
CA PHE A 247 -10.43 -2.33 6.20
C PHE A 247 -11.18 -3.54 5.64
N HIS A 248 -12.41 -3.34 5.15
CA HIS A 248 -13.27 -4.47 4.76
C HIS A 248 -13.40 -4.69 3.26
N ILE A 249 -13.23 -3.64 2.43
CA ILE A 249 -13.49 -3.71 0.99
C ILE A 249 -12.20 -3.58 0.17
N ARG A 250 -11.31 -2.63 0.54
CA ARG A 250 -10.05 -2.39 -0.17
C ARG A 250 -9.16 -3.63 -0.34
N PRO A 251 -9.00 -4.53 0.64
CA PRO A 251 -8.16 -5.72 0.44
C PRO A 251 -8.64 -6.63 -0.69
N ASN A 252 -9.96 -6.79 -0.85
CA ASN A 252 -10.52 -7.56 -1.95
C ASN A 252 -10.30 -6.84 -3.28
N ARG A 253 -10.48 -5.51 -3.33
CA ARG A 253 -10.19 -4.67 -4.50
C ARG A 253 -8.74 -4.78 -4.97
N LEU A 254 -7.78 -4.66 -4.04
CA LEU A 254 -6.35 -4.76 -4.32
C LEU A 254 -6.00 -6.12 -4.94
N ARG A 255 -6.48 -7.21 -4.34
CA ARG A 255 -6.22 -8.57 -4.85
C ARG A 255 -6.76 -8.79 -6.28
N HIS A 256 -7.86 -8.13 -6.65
CA HIS A 256 -8.45 -8.24 -7.99
C HIS A 256 -8.02 -7.09 -8.92
N GLY A 257 -6.97 -6.33 -8.55
CA GLY A 257 -6.40 -5.27 -9.40
C GLY A 257 -7.40 -4.16 -9.75
N VAL A 258 -8.31 -3.83 -8.84
CA VAL A 258 -9.33 -2.81 -9.07
C VAL A 258 -8.68 -1.43 -9.03
N ASN A 259 -8.68 -0.75 -10.19
CA ASN A 259 -8.12 0.59 -10.34
C ASN A 259 -9.18 1.67 -10.55
N HIS A 260 -10.40 1.26 -10.92
CA HIS A 260 -11.54 2.16 -11.08
C HIS A 260 -12.73 1.65 -10.29
N THR A 261 -13.30 2.51 -9.46
CA THR A 261 -14.48 2.22 -8.65
C THR A 261 -15.59 3.21 -8.98
N SER A 262 -16.74 2.71 -9.43
CA SER A 262 -17.98 3.46 -9.48
C SER A 262 -18.81 3.13 -8.24
N VAL A 263 -19.06 4.12 -7.40
CA VAL A 263 -19.91 3.97 -6.21
C VAL A 263 -21.34 4.35 -6.58
N GLN A 264 -22.27 3.47 -6.27
CA GLN A 264 -23.70 3.70 -6.40
C GLN A 264 -24.36 3.50 -5.03
N HIS A 265 -25.30 4.38 -4.73
CA HIS A 265 -25.99 4.35 -3.45
C HIS A 265 -27.26 3.52 -3.55
N TRP A 266 -27.52 2.80 -2.46
CA TRP A 266 -28.70 1.98 -2.33
C TRP A 266 -29.91 2.81 -1.87
N PRO A 267 -31.13 2.58 -2.41
CA PRO A 267 -32.36 3.17 -1.88
C PRO A 267 -32.76 2.57 -0.53
N GLU A 268 -32.56 3.32 0.56
CA GLU A 268 -32.75 2.86 1.95
C GLU A 268 -34.12 2.20 2.19
N GLY A 269 -34.11 1.05 2.90
CA GLY A 269 -35.31 0.33 3.34
C GLY A 269 -36.10 -0.38 2.24
N GLN A 270 -35.76 -0.18 0.96
CA GLN A 270 -36.50 -0.76 -0.16
C GLN A 270 -35.84 -2.01 -0.73
N SER A 271 -36.73 -2.88 -1.17
CA SER A 271 -36.46 -4.02 -2.02
C SER A 271 -36.07 -3.54 -3.42
N ALA A 272 -34.93 -3.99 -3.95
CA ALA A 272 -34.40 -3.52 -5.24
C ALA A 272 -34.01 -4.68 -6.16
N LEU A 273 -34.30 -4.53 -7.45
CA LEU A 273 -33.80 -5.40 -8.52
C LEU A 273 -32.64 -4.69 -9.22
N LEU A 274 -31.46 -5.31 -9.18
CA LEU A 274 -30.26 -4.82 -9.84
C LEU A 274 -29.89 -5.72 -11.01
N THR A 275 -29.39 -5.13 -12.09
CA THR A 275 -28.77 -5.89 -13.18
C THR A 275 -27.27 -5.60 -13.19
N LEU A 276 -26.46 -6.53 -12.70
CA LEU A 276 -25.01 -6.40 -12.60
C LEU A 276 -24.34 -7.50 -13.42
N GLY A 277 -23.48 -7.11 -14.37
CA GLY A 277 -22.74 -8.07 -15.20
C GLY A 277 -23.62 -9.00 -16.04
N GLY A 278 -24.83 -8.55 -16.40
CA GLY A 278 -25.83 -9.38 -17.09
C GLY A 278 -26.62 -10.31 -16.17
N LYS A 279 -26.35 -10.32 -14.86
CA LYS A 279 -27.13 -11.07 -13.86
C LYS A 279 -28.15 -10.19 -13.18
N ARG A 280 -29.34 -10.72 -12.95
CA ARG A 280 -30.43 -10.10 -12.18
C ARG A 280 -30.29 -10.48 -10.71
N ILE A 281 -30.05 -9.49 -9.87
CA ILE A 281 -29.84 -9.64 -8.44
C ILE A 281 -31.01 -8.99 -7.72
N LEU A 282 -31.71 -9.80 -6.93
CA LEU A 282 -32.80 -9.38 -6.08
C LEU A 282 -32.31 -9.12 -4.67
N LEU A 283 -32.64 -7.97 -4.11
CA LEU A 283 -32.28 -7.63 -2.75
C LEU A 283 -33.57 -7.42 -1.97
N LEU A 284 -33.82 -8.31 -1.02
CA LEU A 284 -35.02 -8.29 -0.17
C LEU A 284 -34.72 -7.50 1.11
N GLY A 285 -35.38 -6.35 1.27
CA GLY A 285 -35.33 -5.53 2.49
C GLY A 285 -36.59 -5.70 3.36
N ASN A 286 -36.63 -4.97 4.49
CA ASN A 286 -37.69 -5.07 5.52
C ASN A 286 -39.12 -4.80 5.01
N HIS A 287 -39.30 -4.19 3.85
CA HIS A 287 -40.61 -3.98 3.24
C HIS A 287 -40.98 -5.14 2.30
N ARG A 288 -42.19 -5.69 2.52
CA ARG A 288 -42.80 -6.77 1.73
C ARG A 288 -42.51 -6.58 0.24
N TRP A 289 -41.69 -7.49 -0.31
CA TRP A 289 -41.41 -7.55 -1.74
C TRP A 289 -42.71 -7.65 -2.54
N LYS A 290 -42.97 -6.64 -3.37
CA LYS A 290 -43.98 -6.65 -4.43
C LYS A 290 -43.24 -6.36 -5.73
N SER A 291 -42.84 -7.39 -6.45
CA SER A 291 -42.41 -7.22 -7.84
C SER A 291 -43.02 -8.29 -8.72
N ASP A 292 -43.27 -7.92 -9.97
CA ASP A 292 -43.74 -8.79 -11.06
C ASP A 292 -42.58 -9.57 -11.70
N VAL A 293 -41.62 -10.05 -10.89
CA VAL A 293 -40.39 -10.67 -11.41
C VAL A 293 -40.38 -12.13 -10.98
N ASP A 294 -40.60 -13.03 -11.93
CA ASP A 294 -40.74 -14.47 -11.65
C ASP A 294 -39.40 -15.21 -11.56
N SER A 295 -38.33 -14.63 -12.12
CA SER A 295 -37.00 -15.26 -12.17
C SER A 295 -35.86 -14.26 -11.96
N VAL A 296 -34.89 -14.64 -11.14
CA VAL A 296 -33.67 -13.87 -10.86
C VAL A 296 -32.47 -14.81 -10.72
N ASP A 297 -31.25 -14.31 -10.90
CA ASP A 297 -30.06 -15.15 -10.78
C ASP A 297 -29.62 -15.29 -9.32
N VAL A 298 -29.65 -14.20 -8.56
CA VAL A 298 -29.21 -14.18 -7.16
C VAL A 298 -30.25 -13.45 -6.32
N VAL A 299 -30.62 -14.03 -5.17
CA VAL A 299 -31.44 -13.37 -4.15
C VAL A 299 -30.60 -13.15 -2.92
N VAL A 300 -30.59 -11.92 -2.42
CA VAL A 300 -29.91 -11.54 -1.19
C VAL A 300 -30.97 -11.10 -0.19
N VAL A 301 -31.13 -11.87 0.88
CA VAL A 301 -32.12 -11.60 1.93
C VAL A 301 -31.45 -10.88 3.08
N ARG A 302 -32.03 -9.75 3.49
CA ARG A 302 -31.49 -8.92 4.56
C ARG A 302 -32.49 -8.68 5.68
N ASP A 303 -31.97 -8.33 6.85
CA ASP A 303 -32.72 -7.68 7.93
C ASP A 303 -34.02 -8.42 8.34
N ARG A 304 -34.03 -9.76 8.30
CA ARG A 304 -35.24 -10.59 8.56
C ARG A 304 -36.41 -10.34 7.60
N ALA A 305 -36.12 -9.90 6.38
CA ALA A 305 -37.12 -9.64 5.34
C ALA A 305 -37.99 -10.86 5.01
N VAL A 306 -37.47 -12.08 5.19
CA VAL A 306 -38.19 -13.33 4.93
C VAL A 306 -38.36 -14.09 6.24
N GLN A 307 -39.62 -14.29 6.65
CA GLN A 307 -39.96 -15.04 7.86
C GLN A 307 -39.88 -16.57 7.67
N ALA A 308 -40.04 -17.06 6.43
CA ALA A 308 -39.98 -18.48 6.09
C ALA A 308 -39.44 -18.66 4.66
N LEU A 309 -38.32 -19.39 4.52
CA LEU A 309 -37.70 -19.69 3.23
C LEU A 309 -38.62 -20.41 2.23
N PRO A 310 -39.48 -21.36 2.63
CA PRO A 310 -40.39 -22.04 1.70
C PRO A 310 -41.37 -21.08 0.97
N ALA A 311 -41.76 -19.98 1.63
CA ALA A 311 -42.64 -18.99 1.01
C ALA A 311 -41.93 -18.13 -0.06
N LEU A 312 -40.60 -18.11 -0.05
CA LEU A 312 -39.78 -17.48 -1.09
C LEU A 312 -39.66 -18.40 -2.31
N ASP A 313 -39.45 -19.69 -2.07
CA ASP A 313 -39.32 -20.72 -3.12
C ASP A 313 -40.60 -20.89 -3.95
N GLU A 314 -41.77 -20.70 -3.34
CA GLU A 314 -43.06 -20.73 -4.05
C GLU A 314 -43.30 -19.53 -4.97
N LYS A 315 -42.64 -18.39 -4.70
CA LYS A 315 -42.93 -17.12 -5.38
C LYS A 315 -41.87 -16.68 -6.37
N LEU A 316 -40.67 -17.26 -6.31
CA LEU A 316 -39.52 -16.73 -7.02
C LEU A 316 -38.58 -17.86 -7.42
N ASN A 317 -38.30 -17.98 -8.72
CA ASN A 317 -37.25 -18.87 -9.20
C ASN A 317 -35.88 -18.17 -9.12
N TYR A 318 -34.94 -18.77 -8.40
CA TYR A 318 -33.59 -18.24 -8.27
C TYR A 318 -32.51 -19.33 -8.34
N GLN A 319 -31.30 -18.98 -8.81
CA GLN A 319 -30.17 -19.92 -8.87
C GLN A 319 -29.35 -19.95 -7.58
N THR A 320 -29.19 -18.79 -6.93
CA THR A 320 -28.41 -18.68 -5.69
C THR A 320 -29.16 -17.83 -4.67
N LEU A 321 -29.31 -18.35 -3.46
CA LEU A 321 -29.80 -17.62 -2.29
C LEU A 321 -28.63 -17.25 -1.39
N VAL A 322 -28.56 -15.98 -1.01
CA VAL A 322 -27.59 -15.46 -0.05
C VAL A 322 -28.37 -14.86 1.11
N LEU A 323 -28.25 -15.51 2.26
CA LEU A 323 -28.85 -15.02 3.50
C LEU A 323 -27.81 -14.18 4.25
N ASP A 324 -28.16 -12.95 4.59
CA ASP A 324 -27.38 -12.22 5.58
C ASP A 324 -27.61 -12.86 6.97
N GLY A 325 -26.59 -12.83 7.85
CA GLY A 325 -26.62 -13.47 9.17
C GLY A 325 -27.68 -12.98 10.17
N THR A 326 -28.52 -12.01 9.83
CA THR A 326 -29.74 -11.64 10.59
C THR A 326 -30.92 -12.58 10.33
N ASN A 327 -30.86 -13.35 9.24
CA ASN A 327 -31.86 -14.35 8.84
C ASN A 327 -31.46 -15.78 9.24
N ALA A 328 -30.34 -15.94 9.96
CA ALA A 328 -29.86 -17.23 10.47
C ALA A 328 -30.60 -17.66 11.74
#